data_AF-A0A382F7F7-F1
#
_entry.id   AF-A0A382F7F7-F1
#
_cell.length_a   1.000
_cell.length_b   1.000
_cell.length_c   1.000
_cell.angle_alpha   90.00
_cell.angle_beta   90.00
_cell.angle_gamma   90.00
#
_symmetry.space_group_name_H-M   'P 1'
#
loop_
_entity.id
_entity.type
_entity.pdbx_description
1 polymer ?
#
loop_
_entity_poly.entity_id
_entity_poly.type
_entity_poly.pdbx_seq_one_letter_code
_entity_poly.pdbx_strand_id
1 'polypeptide(L)'
;LMGKVGVELEVVKSAEKKDFMSPFRPLTEEERALFQETIDQYYDRFVDVVVLNRDRLDNKAVNLLADGRVYNARQALENHLVDSIGYLQDLFDLVKKELNRSNLNIVAYSRPREYKSNYYSSMSQMMPIINLVNLDTGLDWNQISPQFLFLWGQ
;
A
#
# COMPACT_ATOMS: atom_id res chain seq x y z
N LEU A 1 2.93 27.50 3.18
CA LEU A 1 2.54 27.90 1.80
C LEU A 1 1.49 29.00 1.81
N MET A 2 0.34 28.81 2.47
CA MET A 2 -0.79 29.78 2.49
C MET A 2 -0.39 31.21 2.88
N GLY A 3 0.42 31.37 3.94
CA GLY A 3 0.94 32.69 4.32
C GLY A 3 1.83 33.38 3.27
N LYS A 4 2.42 32.63 2.32
CA LYS A 4 3.21 33.22 1.21
C LYS A 4 2.34 33.71 0.06
N VAL A 5 1.13 33.18 -0.09
CA VAL A 5 0.17 33.54 -1.16
C VAL A 5 -0.96 34.44 -0.65
N GLY A 6 -0.89 34.90 0.60
CA GLY A 6 -1.87 35.81 1.19
C GLY A 6 -3.24 35.18 1.46
N VAL A 7 -3.30 33.86 1.65
CA VAL A 7 -4.54 33.14 1.97
C VAL A 7 -4.62 32.89 3.47
N GLU A 8 -5.74 33.32 4.08
CA GLU A 8 -6.08 33.06 5.49
C GLU A 8 -7.34 32.19 5.55
N LEU A 9 -7.38 31.26 6.50
CA LEU A 9 -8.49 30.33 6.70
C LEU A 9 -9.09 30.54 8.09
N GLU A 10 -10.37 30.89 8.13
CA GLU A 10 -11.17 30.91 9.35
C GLU A 10 -12.02 29.64 9.43
N VAL A 11 -11.94 28.92 10.56
CA VAL A 11 -12.65 27.65 10.74
C VAL A 11 -13.63 27.77 11.90
N VAL A 12 -14.93 27.73 11.57
CA VAL A 12 -16.00 27.64 12.57
C VAL A 12 -16.32 26.16 12.79
N LYS A 13 -16.06 25.66 14.00
CA LYS A 13 -16.22 24.24 14.36
C LYS A 13 -17.02 24.07 15.65
N SER A 14 -17.80 22.98 15.71
CA SER A 14 -18.65 22.66 16.86
C SER A 14 -17.93 21.94 18.00
N ALA A 15 -16.70 21.47 17.78
CA ALA A 15 -15.84 20.89 18.81
C ALA A 15 -14.37 21.03 18.39
N GLU A 16 -13.47 20.97 19.38
CA GLU A 16 -12.05 21.28 19.22
C GLU A 16 -11.34 20.42 18.17
N LYS A 17 -11.60 19.11 18.15
CA LYS A 17 -10.90 18.13 17.28
C LYS A 17 -11.56 17.89 15.91
N LYS A 18 -12.60 18.66 15.53
CA LYS A 18 -13.34 18.42 14.27
C LYS A 18 -12.61 18.85 13.00
N ASP A 19 -11.53 19.60 13.14
CA ASP A 19 -10.59 19.99 12.10
C ASP A 19 -9.22 19.32 12.29
N PHE A 20 -9.15 18.27 13.12
CA PHE A 20 -7.97 17.42 13.23
C PHE A 20 -7.59 16.87 11.85
N MET A 21 -6.29 16.83 11.55
CA MET A 21 -5.72 16.52 10.22
C MET A 21 -6.04 17.54 9.10
N SER A 22 -6.50 18.76 9.45
CA SER A 22 -6.60 19.84 8.47
C SER A 22 -5.23 20.15 7.85
N PRO A 23 -5.11 20.24 6.51
CA PRO A 23 -3.85 20.60 5.85
C PRO A 23 -3.48 22.08 6.02
N PHE A 24 -4.37 22.87 6.63
CA PHE A 24 -4.26 24.33 6.72
C PHE A 24 -3.73 24.82 8.06
N ARG A 25 -3.55 23.93 9.05
CA ARG A 25 -2.91 24.24 10.33
C ARG A 25 -2.05 23.07 10.81
N PRO A 26 -1.01 23.31 11.63
CA PRO A 26 -0.30 22.22 12.27
C PRO A 26 -1.18 21.46 13.25
N LEU A 27 -0.83 20.19 13.50
CA LEU A 27 -1.39 19.39 14.57
C LEU A 27 -0.92 19.92 15.92
N THR A 28 -1.80 19.93 16.92
CA THR A 28 -1.39 20.11 18.32
C THR A 28 -0.65 18.87 18.83
N GLU A 29 0.06 18.98 19.96
CA GLU A 29 0.73 17.83 20.57
C GLU A 29 -0.26 16.74 21.00
N GLU A 30 -1.43 17.13 21.51
CA GLU A 30 -2.50 16.18 21.87
C GLU A 30 -3.05 15.46 20.63
N GLU A 31 -3.28 16.19 19.55
CA GLU A 31 -3.73 15.62 18.28
C GLU A 31 -2.70 14.68 17.66
N ARG A 32 -1.42 15.04 17.74
CA ARG A 32 -0.32 14.19 17.30
C ARG A 32 -0.26 12.90 18.10
N ALA A 33 -0.39 12.97 19.43
CA ALA A 33 -0.38 11.80 20.29
C ALA A 33 -1.57 10.86 19.98
N LEU A 34 -2.78 11.42 19.80
CA LEU A 34 -3.96 10.63 19.43
C LEU A 34 -3.80 9.94 18.07
N PHE A 35 -3.20 10.64 17.11
CA PHE A 35 -2.91 10.04 15.80
C PHE A 35 -1.87 8.94 15.89
N GLN A 36 -0.80 9.18 16.66
CA GLN A 36 0.27 8.22 16.86
C GLN A 36 -0.27 6.95 17.53
N GLU A 37 -1.13 7.08 18.55
CA GLU A 37 -1.80 5.94 19.18
C GLU A 37 -2.59 5.11 18.15
N THR A 38 -3.29 5.78 17.23
CA THR A 38 -4.01 5.08 16.15
C THR A 38 -3.05 4.35 15.20
N ILE A 39 -1.93 4.98 14.83
CA ILE A 39 -0.89 4.37 13.99
C ILE A 39 -0.29 3.15 14.69
N ASP A 40 0.03 3.28 15.97
CA ASP A 40 0.63 2.22 16.79
C ASP A 40 -0.33 1.02 16.91
N GLN A 41 -1.64 1.25 17.08
CA GLN A 41 -2.64 0.18 17.07
C GLN A 41 -2.69 -0.59 15.72
N TYR A 42 -2.59 0.12 14.60
CA TYR A 42 -2.52 -0.54 13.29
C TYR A 42 -1.20 -1.28 13.07
N TYR A 43 -0.10 -0.72 13.58
CA TYR A 43 1.22 -1.35 13.57
C TYR A 43 1.22 -2.65 14.36
N ASP A 44 0.75 -2.63 15.60
CA ASP A 44 0.67 -3.80 16.47
C ASP A 44 -0.17 -4.90 15.83
N ARG A 45 -1.32 -4.53 15.24
CA ARG A 45 -2.15 -5.48 14.48
C ARG A 45 -1.40 -6.10 13.31
N PHE A 46 -0.58 -5.32 12.59
CA PHE A 46 0.23 -5.84 11.50
C PHE A 46 1.29 -6.82 12.03
N VAL A 47 2.00 -6.47 13.09
CA VAL A 47 3.00 -7.32 13.75
C VAL A 47 2.37 -8.63 14.22
N ASP A 48 1.22 -8.58 14.87
CA ASP A 48 0.49 -9.76 15.36
C ASP A 48 0.15 -10.73 14.23
N VAL A 49 -0.31 -10.22 13.08
CA VAL A 49 -0.59 -11.06 11.91
C VAL A 49 0.69 -11.72 11.39
N VAL A 50 1.80 -11.00 11.34
CA VAL A 50 3.08 -11.56 10.87
C VAL A 50 3.58 -12.64 11.83
N VAL A 51 3.64 -12.36 13.13
CA VAL A 51 4.08 -13.32 14.16
C VAL A 51 3.21 -14.57 14.14
N LEU A 52 1.88 -14.42 14.00
CA LEU A 52 0.95 -15.55 13.97
C LEU A 52 1.17 -16.49 12.77
N ASN A 53 1.62 -15.96 11.63
CA ASN A 53 1.71 -16.71 10.37
C ASN A 53 3.16 -17.04 9.96
N ARG A 54 4.16 -16.53 10.68
CA ARG A 54 5.59 -16.79 10.42
C ARG A 54 6.22 -17.44 11.65
N ASP A 55 6.14 -18.77 11.71
CA ASP A 55 6.62 -19.59 12.84
C ASP A 55 8.08 -19.35 13.26
N ARG A 56 8.90 -18.79 12.36
CA ARG A 56 10.33 -18.49 12.59
C ARG A 56 10.59 -17.08 13.11
N LEU A 57 9.56 -16.25 13.25
CA LEU A 57 9.67 -14.86 13.65
C LEU A 57 8.88 -14.62 14.93
N ASP A 58 9.59 -14.33 16.02
CA ASP A 58 8.97 -13.84 17.25
C ASP A 58 8.70 -12.32 17.16
N ASN A 59 7.95 -11.79 18.12
CA ASN A 59 7.60 -10.36 18.14
C ASN A 59 8.84 -9.45 18.09
N LYS A 60 9.95 -9.84 18.74
CA LYS A 60 11.20 -9.06 18.72
C LYS A 60 11.83 -9.02 17.33
N ALA A 61 11.90 -10.17 16.65
CA ALA A 61 12.42 -10.25 15.29
C ALA A 61 11.55 -9.44 14.31
N VAL A 62 10.22 -9.53 14.42
CA VAL A 62 9.32 -8.77 13.56
C VAL A 62 9.49 -7.27 13.79
N ASN A 63 9.58 -6.79 15.03
CA ASN A 63 9.77 -5.36 15.31
C ASN A 63 11.10 -4.80 14.75
N LEU A 64 12.15 -5.62 14.68
CA LEU A 64 13.42 -5.23 14.05
C LEU A 64 13.31 -5.13 12.52
N LEU A 65 12.44 -5.93 11.92
CA LEU A 65 12.25 -5.99 10.46
C LEU A 65 11.19 -5.00 9.96
N ALA A 66 10.19 -4.70 10.78
CA ALA A 66 9.00 -3.91 10.46
C ALA A 66 9.21 -2.42 10.78
N ASP A 67 10.17 -1.78 10.11
CA ASP A 67 10.45 -0.34 10.24
C ASP A 67 9.95 0.49 9.04
N GLY A 68 9.19 -0.14 8.14
CA GLY A 68 8.62 0.48 6.95
C GLY A 68 9.49 0.40 5.69
N ARG A 69 10.69 -0.20 5.75
CA ARG A 69 11.53 -0.40 4.56
C ARG A 69 10.97 -1.49 3.63
N VAL A 70 11.35 -1.41 2.36
CA VAL A 70 11.05 -2.45 1.36
C VAL A 70 12.19 -3.46 1.29
N TYR A 71 11.86 -4.74 1.17
CA TYR A 71 12.83 -5.83 0.97
C TYR A 71 12.73 -6.37 -0.46
N ASN A 72 13.86 -6.67 -1.08
CA ASN A 72 13.87 -7.48 -2.30
C ASN A 72 13.60 -8.96 -1.96
N ALA A 73 13.32 -9.77 -2.99
CA ALA A 73 12.94 -11.18 -2.81
C ALA A 73 13.98 -12.01 -2.01
N ARG A 74 15.29 -11.77 -2.23
CA ARG A 74 16.36 -12.49 -1.50
C ARG A 74 16.37 -12.11 -0.03
N GLN A 75 16.33 -10.81 0.26
CA GLN A 75 16.27 -10.32 1.64
C GLN A 75 15.01 -10.82 2.36
N ALA A 76 13.87 -10.87 1.67
CA ALA A 76 12.63 -11.39 2.25
C ALA A 76 12.76 -12.89 2.61
N LEU A 77 13.40 -13.69 1.75
CA LEU A 77 13.64 -15.11 2.03
C LEU A 77 14.62 -15.32 3.18
N GLU A 78 15.72 -14.57 3.19
CA GLU A 78 16.75 -14.61 4.24
C GLU A 78 16.18 -14.24 5.61
N ASN A 79 15.26 -13.27 5.66
CA ASN A 79 14.56 -12.85 6.88
C ASN A 79 13.28 -13.66 7.16
N HIS A 80 13.03 -14.76 6.44
CA HIS A 80 11.85 -15.62 6.62
C HIS A 80 10.49 -14.90 6.48
N LEU A 81 10.46 -13.80 5.72
CA LEU A 81 9.25 -13.07 5.36
C LEU A 81 8.48 -13.73 4.21
N VAL A 82 9.12 -14.63 3.46
CA VAL A 82 8.54 -15.49 2.41
C VAL A 82 9.10 -16.90 2.50
N ASP A 83 8.37 -17.86 1.93
CA ASP A 83 8.73 -19.29 1.98
C ASP A 83 9.66 -19.71 0.84
N SER A 84 9.53 -19.09 -0.33
CA SER A 84 10.34 -19.38 -1.51
C SER A 84 10.35 -18.20 -2.50
N ILE A 85 11.28 -18.24 -3.44
CA ILE A 85 11.37 -17.30 -4.56
C ILE A 85 11.08 -18.08 -5.84
N GLY A 86 10.10 -17.62 -6.61
CA GLY A 86 9.73 -18.24 -7.86
C GLY A 86 8.72 -17.39 -8.62
N TYR A 87 8.41 -17.82 -9.84
CA TYR A 87 7.37 -17.26 -10.68
C TYR A 87 6.06 -18.03 -10.51
N LEU A 88 5.01 -17.55 -11.16
CA LEU A 88 3.68 -18.16 -11.08
C LEU A 88 3.66 -19.63 -11.53
N GLN A 89 4.49 -19.99 -12.51
CA GLN A 89 4.60 -21.38 -12.98
C GLN A 89 5.18 -22.30 -11.89
N ASP A 90 6.18 -21.84 -11.14
CA ASP A 90 6.78 -22.59 -10.03
C ASP A 90 5.74 -22.87 -8.93
N LEU A 91 4.85 -21.90 -8.67
CA LEU A 91 3.73 -22.07 -7.75
C LEU A 91 2.76 -23.16 -8.23
N PHE A 92 2.45 -23.21 -9.52
CA PHE A 92 1.56 -24.24 -10.07
C PHE A 92 2.14 -25.65 -9.93
N ASP A 93 3.43 -25.80 -10.21
CA ASP A 93 4.09 -27.09 -10.11
C ASP A 93 4.24 -27.53 -8.65
N LEU A 94 4.45 -26.57 -7.73
CA LEU A 94 4.41 -26.82 -6.29
C LEU A 94 3.03 -27.33 -5.83
N VAL A 95 1.94 -26.64 -6.20
CA VAL A 95 0.58 -27.02 -5.79
C VAL A 95 0.17 -28.39 -6.36
N LYS A 96 0.51 -28.69 -7.62
CA LYS A 96 0.25 -30.02 -8.23
C LYS A 96 0.94 -31.13 -7.44
N LYS A 97 2.18 -30.88 -7.02
CA LYS A 97 2.98 -31.82 -6.23
C LYS A 97 2.40 -32.02 -4.84
N GLU A 98 2.06 -30.95 -4.12
CA GLU A 98 1.49 -31.04 -2.77
C GLU A 98 0.13 -31.75 -2.74
N LEU A 99 -0.71 -31.53 -3.76
CA LEU A 99 -2.02 -32.15 -3.86
C LEU A 99 -2.01 -33.55 -4.50
N ASN A 100 -0.85 -34.04 -4.95
CA ASN A 100 -0.70 -35.28 -5.72
C ASN A 100 -1.67 -35.37 -6.91
N ARG A 101 -1.88 -34.25 -7.63
CA ARG A 101 -2.79 -34.15 -8.77
C ARG A 101 -2.14 -33.41 -9.93
N SER A 102 -2.05 -34.09 -11.07
CA SER A 102 -1.49 -33.51 -12.30
C SER A 102 -2.48 -32.63 -13.07
N ASN A 103 -3.78 -32.94 -12.99
CA ASN A 103 -4.82 -32.25 -13.75
C ASN A 103 -5.60 -31.28 -12.85
N LEU A 104 -5.08 -30.06 -12.71
CA LEU A 104 -5.75 -28.96 -12.02
C LEU A 104 -6.20 -27.91 -13.03
N ASN A 105 -7.45 -27.47 -12.92
CA ASN A 105 -7.98 -26.36 -13.72
C ASN A 105 -7.77 -25.05 -12.97
N ILE A 106 -7.16 -24.08 -13.64
CA ILE A 106 -6.97 -22.74 -13.10
C ILE A 106 -8.13 -21.88 -13.59
N VAL A 107 -8.91 -21.35 -12.66
CA VAL A 107 -10.02 -20.44 -12.96
C VAL A 107 -9.68 -19.08 -12.38
N ALA A 108 -9.43 -18.11 -13.26
CA ALA A 108 -9.25 -16.72 -12.85
C ALA A 108 -10.59 -15.98 -12.95
N TYR A 109 -11.03 -15.39 -11.85
CA TYR A 109 -12.20 -14.52 -11.84
C TYR A 109 -11.77 -13.09 -12.19
N SER A 110 -12.37 -12.52 -13.23
CA SER A 110 -12.29 -11.09 -13.52
C SER A 110 -13.65 -10.46 -13.27
N ARG A 111 -13.68 -9.31 -12.60
CA ARG A 111 -14.91 -8.53 -12.40
C ARG A 111 -14.98 -7.44 -13.47
N PRO A 112 -15.83 -7.58 -14.51
CA PRO A 112 -15.89 -6.59 -15.59
C PRO A 112 -16.50 -5.24 -15.17
N ARG A 113 -17.26 -5.16 -14.06
CA ARG A 113 -17.86 -3.91 -13.56
C ARG A 113 -17.99 -3.93 -12.05
N GLU A 114 -17.34 -2.98 -11.39
CA GLU A 114 -17.39 -2.77 -9.94
C GLU A 114 -18.68 -1.98 -9.58
N TYR A 115 -19.34 -2.36 -8.48
CA TYR A 115 -20.55 -1.68 -8.01
C TYR A 115 -20.19 -0.34 -7.37
N LYS A 116 -20.58 0.75 -8.01
CA LYS A 116 -20.36 2.12 -7.53
C LYS A 116 -21.46 2.49 -6.54
N SER A 117 -21.18 2.33 -5.25
CA SER A 117 -22.18 2.58 -4.19
C SER A 117 -22.45 4.08 -4.00
N ASN A 118 -21.48 4.95 -4.32
CA ASN A 118 -21.63 6.40 -4.21
C ASN A 118 -20.62 7.15 -5.10
N TYR A 119 -20.83 8.46 -5.26
CA TYR A 119 -19.98 9.34 -6.06
C TYR A 119 -18.48 9.32 -5.66
N TYR A 120 -18.16 9.10 -4.38
CA TYR A 120 -16.77 9.01 -3.91
C TYR A 120 -16.07 7.73 -4.39
N SER A 121 -16.78 6.61 -4.48
CA SER A 121 -16.27 5.37 -5.09
C SER A 121 -16.01 5.49 -6.60
N SER A 122 -16.50 6.57 -7.24
CA SER A 122 -16.27 6.87 -8.67
C SER A 122 -15.11 7.84 -8.92
N MET A 123 -14.67 8.58 -7.90
CA MET A 123 -13.64 9.63 -8.04
C MET A 123 -12.21 9.07 -8.09
N SER A 124 -11.98 7.84 -7.61
CA SER A 124 -10.67 7.17 -7.72
C SER A 124 -10.36 6.69 -9.14
N GLN A 125 -11.36 6.56 -10.01
CA GLN A 125 -11.21 6.03 -11.37
C GLN A 125 -11.26 7.10 -12.48
N MET A 126 -11.39 8.38 -12.15
CA MET A 126 -11.59 9.42 -13.16
C MET A 126 -10.76 10.67 -12.89
N MET A 127 -9.44 10.53 -13.04
CA MET A 127 -8.61 11.63 -13.52
C MET A 127 -8.54 11.50 -15.05
N PRO A 128 -9.33 12.25 -15.84
CA PRO A 128 -9.14 12.26 -17.30
C PRO A 128 -7.77 12.85 -17.62
N ILE A 129 -6.93 12.05 -18.28
CA ILE A 129 -5.63 12.50 -18.79
C ILE A 129 -5.90 13.51 -19.92
N ILE A 130 -5.64 14.79 -19.69
CA ILE A 130 -5.55 15.77 -20.78
C ILE A 130 -4.17 15.61 -21.41
N ASN A 131 -4.05 14.70 -22.39
CA ASN A 131 -2.89 14.63 -23.26
C ASN A 131 -2.97 15.76 -24.31
N LEU A 132 -2.42 16.93 -23.99
CA LEU A 132 -2.23 18.03 -24.94
C LEU A 132 -1.08 17.74 -25.95
N VAL A 133 -0.30 16.69 -25.70
CA VAL A 133 0.76 16.20 -26.58
C VAL A 133 0.69 14.67 -26.59
N ASN A 134 0.60 14.07 -27.78
CA ASN A 134 0.60 12.62 -27.97
C ASN A 134 2.05 12.09 -27.89
N LEU A 135 2.65 12.16 -26.69
CA LEU A 135 3.93 11.55 -26.39
C LEU A 135 3.64 10.22 -25.66
N ASP A 136 3.78 9.10 -26.38
CA ASP A 136 3.80 7.79 -25.75
C ASP A 136 5.13 7.62 -25.01
N THR A 137 5.10 7.90 -23.71
CA THR A 137 6.28 7.82 -22.83
C THR A 137 6.47 6.42 -22.23
N GLY A 138 5.62 5.44 -22.56
CA GLY A 138 5.62 4.12 -21.92
C GLY A 138 5.29 4.17 -20.41
N LEU A 139 4.79 5.30 -19.91
CA LEU A 139 4.42 5.49 -18.51
C LEU A 139 2.94 5.14 -18.30
N ASP A 140 2.66 4.03 -17.63
CA ASP A 140 1.33 3.73 -17.10
C ASP A 140 1.06 4.64 -15.89
N TRP A 141 0.20 5.64 -16.06
CA TRP A 141 -0.19 6.58 -15.02
C TRP A 141 -0.95 5.93 -13.85
N ASN A 142 -1.29 4.64 -13.93
CA ASN A 142 -1.77 3.86 -12.79
C ASN A 142 -0.63 3.22 -11.97
N GLN A 143 0.62 3.31 -12.44
CA GLN A 143 1.84 2.78 -11.80
C GLN A 143 2.82 3.90 -11.42
N ILE A 144 2.34 5.04 -10.91
CA ILE A 144 3.19 6.14 -10.41
C ILE A 144 3.77 5.80 -9.03
N SER A 145 4.21 4.56 -8.82
CA SER A 145 5.01 4.16 -7.67
C SER A 145 6.44 3.87 -8.15
N PRO A 146 7.47 4.34 -7.42
CA PRO A 146 8.84 3.95 -7.73
C PRO A 146 8.98 2.44 -7.72
N GLN A 147 9.50 1.88 -8.81
CA GLN A 147 9.78 0.45 -8.95
C GLN A 147 11.14 0.25 -9.61
N PHE A 148 11.70 -0.95 -9.47
CA PHE A 148 12.94 -1.31 -10.13
C PHE A 148 12.69 -1.44 -11.63
N LEU A 149 13.26 -0.53 -12.42
CA LEU A 149 13.14 -0.52 -13.86
C LEU A 149 14.50 -0.73 -14.51
N PHE A 150 14.56 -1.62 -15.50
CA PHE A 150 15.70 -1.74 -16.41
C PHE A 150 15.46 -0.82 -17.61
N LEU A 151 15.67 0.49 -17.42
CA LEU A 151 15.56 1.48 -18.48
C LEU A 151 16.94 1.77 -19.05
N TRP A 152 17.02 1.86 -20.38
CA TRP A 152 18.19 2.38 -21.07
C TRP A 152 17.90 3.81 -21.51
N GLY A 153 18.78 4.75 -21.16
CA GLY A 153 18.66 6.15 -21.58
C GLY A 153 19.22 6.33 -22.99
N GLN A 154 18.45 7.01 -23.85
CA GLN A 154 18.95 7.60 -25.09
C GLN A 154 19.63 8.94 -24.80
#